data_AF-A0A2W6CQZ6-F1
#
_entry.id   AF-A0A2W6CQZ6-F1
#
_cell.length_a   1.000
_cell.length_b   1.000
_cell.length_c   1.000
_cell.angle_alpha   90.00
_cell.angle_beta   90.00
_cell.angle_gamma   90.00
#
_symmetry.space_group_name_H-M   'P 1'
#
loop_
_entity.id
_entity.type
_entity.pdbx_description
1 polymer ?
#
loop_
_entity_poly.entity_id
_entity_poly.type
_entity_poly.pdbx_seq_one_letter_code
_entity_poly.pdbx_strand_id
1 'polypeptide(L)'
;IGEELDNVVEVIEHYDPALVRSAVPNLLLAREAAKKVKVVLTGEGADELYGGYSYMHTPEFADPNALHAELVRSLEQLHHLNLQRCDRTTMHFGLEAREPFLDGNVVHTAMTLPPEWKKTTGGRLEKAVLREAFTDWLPEELLWRGKEQFGDGSGASEVLAALAKDNTAKAKAGDTDGAVTQPPDSWALRSDEEILYYQIWQRYFSGVRPKSTLGCFATP
;
A
#
# COMPACT_ATOMS: atom_id res chain seq x y z
N ILE A 1 -14.83 -2.73 13.16
CA ILE A 1 -13.60 -3.13 12.42
C ILE A 1 -13.76 -4.50 11.79
N GLY A 2 -14.22 -5.54 12.50
CA GLY A 2 -14.43 -6.88 11.88
C GLY A 2 -15.26 -6.86 10.59
N GLU A 3 -16.46 -6.27 10.60
CA GLU A 3 -17.29 -6.15 9.38
C GLU A 3 -16.64 -5.28 8.28
N GLU A 4 -15.89 -4.24 8.67
CA GLU A 4 -15.18 -3.39 7.72
C GLU A 4 -13.99 -4.12 7.08
N LEU A 5 -13.34 -5.04 7.80
CA LEU A 5 -12.25 -5.84 7.27
C LEU A 5 -12.75 -6.81 6.19
N ASP A 6 -13.88 -7.49 6.43
CA ASP A 6 -14.49 -8.39 5.44
C ASP A 6 -14.84 -7.62 4.16
N ASN A 7 -15.49 -6.46 4.31
CA ASN A 7 -15.80 -5.57 3.18
C ASN A 7 -14.54 -5.07 2.46
N VAL A 8 -13.48 -4.69 3.19
CA VAL A 8 -12.23 -4.21 2.57
C VAL A 8 -11.58 -5.28 1.72
N VAL A 9 -11.45 -6.51 2.23
CA VAL A 9 -10.85 -7.63 1.50
C VAL A 9 -11.68 -7.99 0.26
N GLU A 10 -13.01 -7.94 0.36
CA GLU A 10 -13.91 -8.08 -0.78
C GLU A 10 -13.67 -6.97 -1.82
N VAL A 11 -13.71 -5.69 -1.40
CA VAL A 11 -13.60 -4.54 -2.30
C VAL A 11 -12.27 -4.48 -3.03
N ILE A 12 -11.15 -4.72 -2.34
CA ILE A 12 -9.83 -4.70 -3.00
C ILE A 12 -9.54 -6.01 -3.73
N GLU A 13 -10.37 -7.04 -3.53
CA GLU A 13 -10.24 -8.43 -4.00
C GLU A 13 -8.84 -9.02 -3.79
N HIS A 14 -8.17 -8.65 -2.69
CA HIS A 14 -6.78 -9.04 -2.39
C HIS A 14 -6.60 -9.30 -0.89
N TYR A 15 -5.64 -10.16 -0.52
CA TYR A 15 -5.33 -10.51 0.86
C TYR A 15 -3.89 -10.18 1.28
N ASP A 16 -3.21 -9.27 0.58
CA ASP A 16 -1.86 -8.86 0.94
C ASP A 16 -1.93 -7.94 2.17
N PRO A 17 -1.18 -8.22 3.25
CA PRO A 17 -1.33 -7.46 4.48
C PRO A 17 -1.02 -5.97 4.33
N ALA A 18 -0.02 -5.59 3.54
CA ALA A 18 0.31 -4.17 3.34
C ALA A 18 -0.82 -3.43 2.59
N LEU A 19 -1.42 -4.10 1.60
CA LEU A 19 -2.60 -3.59 0.90
C LEU A 19 -3.82 -3.48 1.83
N VAL A 20 -4.16 -4.54 2.56
CA VAL A 20 -5.33 -4.55 3.46
C VAL A 20 -5.20 -3.48 4.54
N ARG A 21 -4.04 -3.35 5.18
CA ARG A 21 -3.78 -2.35 6.23
C ARG A 21 -3.99 -0.93 5.75
N SER A 22 -3.58 -0.61 4.52
CA SER A 22 -3.79 0.70 3.92
C SER A 22 -5.20 0.88 3.34
N ALA A 23 -5.87 -0.20 2.94
CA ALA A 23 -7.20 -0.17 2.35
C ALA A 23 -8.30 0.13 3.37
N VAL A 24 -8.19 -0.36 4.61
CA VAL A 24 -9.18 -0.07 5.68
C VAL A 24 -9.38 1.45 5.89
N PRO A 25 -8.34 2.23 6.23
CA PRO A 25 -8.51 3.68 6.39
C PRO A 25 -8.89 4.37 5.06
N ASN A 26 -8.43 3.85 3.91
CA ASN A 26 -8.77 4.44 2.62
C ASN A 26 -10.26 4.30 2.30
N LEU A 27 -10.86 3.13 2.55
CA LEU A 27 -12.27 2.85 2.33
C LEU A 27 -13.15 3.70 3.26
N LEU A 28 -12.77 3.82 4.53
CA LEU A 28 -13.49 4.66 5.49
C LEU A 28 -13.44 6.14 5.10
N LEU A 29 -12.28 6.64 4.68
CA LEU A 29 -12.13 8.01 4.20
C LEU A 29 -12.92 8.25 2.92
N ALA A 30 -12.89 7.31 1.97
CA ALA A 30 -13.63 7.40 0.72
C ALA A 30 -15.14 7.47 0.97
N ARG A 31 -15.67 6.66 1.90
CA ARG A 31 -17.08 6.71 2.33
C ARG A 31 -17.51 8.09 2.80
N GLU A 32 -16.67 8.76 3.59
CA GLU A 32 -16.98 10.09 4.12
C GLU A 32 -16.78 11.20 3.08
N ALA A 33 -15.75 11.09 2.23
CA ALA A 33 -15.49 12.04 1.16
C ALA A 33 -16.59 12.02 0.08
N ALA A 34 -17.08 10.83 -0.30
CA ALA A 34 -18.11 10.64 -1.33
C ALA A 34 -19.46 11.32 -1.01
N LYS A 35 -19.70 11.59 0.29
CA LYS A 35 -20.87 12.36 0.76
C LYS A 35 -20.77 13.86 0.43
N LYS A 36 -19.57 14.37 0.17
CA LYS A 36 -19.27 15.80 0.01
C LYS A 36 -18.79 16.16 -1.39
N VAL A 37 -17.99 15.30 -2.00
CA VAL A 37 -17.35 15.54 -3.31
C VAL A 37 -17.44 14.30 -4.19
N LYS A 38 -17.23 14.49 -5.49
CA LYS A 38 -17.15 13.41 -6.48
C LYS A 38 -15.74 13.13 -6.99
N VAL A 39 -14.81 14.05 -6.73
CA VAL A 39 -13.42 13.94 -7.15
C VAL A 39 -12.52 14.32 -5.98
N VAL A 40 -11.45 13.55 -5.77
CA VAL A 40 -10.36 13.85 -4.83
C VAL A 40 -9.02 13.74 -5.54
N LEU A 41 -8.02 14.49 -5.05
CA LEU A 41 -6.63 14.34 -5.47
C LEU A 41 -5.88 13.53 -4.42
N THR A 42 -5.09 12.56 -4.87
CA THR A 42 -4.28 11.70 -4.00
C THR A 42 -2.79 11.97 -4.22
N GLY A 43 -1.97 11.49 -3.29
CA GLY A 43 -0.50 11.59 -3.37
C GLY A 43 0.17 10.32 -3.90
N GLU A 44 -0.59 9.37 -4.46
CA GLU A 44 -0.05 8.11 -4.97
C GLU A 44 0.98 8.36 -6.07
N GLY A 45 2.03 7.55 -6.14
CA GLY A 45 3.13 7.69 -7.11
C GLY A 45 4.29 8.56 -6.64
N ALA A 46 4.11 9.40 -5.62
CA ALA A 46 5.20 10.27 -5.14
C ALA A 46 6.38 9.48 -4.55
N ASP A 47 6.09 8.40 -3.81
CA ASP A 47 7.13 7.57 -3.19
C ASP A 47 7.89 6.76 -4.26
N GLU A 48 7.19 6.25 -5.28
CA GLU A 48 7.75 5.50 -6.41
C GLU A 48 8.57 6.36 -7.35
N LEU A 49 8.20 7.64 -7.52
CA LEU A 49 8.94 8.57 -8.39
C LEU A 49 10.17 9.17 -7.71
N TYR A 50 10.10 9.45 -6.40
CA TYR A 50 11.09 10.26 -5.70
C TYR A 50 11.83 9.54 -4.57
N GLY A 51 11.74 8.21 -4.49
CA GLY A 51 12.49 7.43 -3.50
C GLY A 51 11.96 7.62 -2.08
N GLY A 52 10.65 7.46 -1.90
CA GLY A 52 9.98 7.69 -0.63
C GLY A 52 10.07 6.53 0.37
N TYR A 53 10.42 5.33 -0.08
CA TYR A 53 10.49 4.15 0.77
C TYR A 53 11.86 4.01 1.44
N SER A 54 11.87 3.72 2.74
CA SER A 54 13.10 3.61 3.53
C SER A 54 14.07 2.53 3.00
N TYR A 55 13.55 1.41 2.47
CA TYR A 55 14.37 0.34 1.92
C TYR A 55 15.20 0.77 0.69
N MET A 56 14.73 1.76 -0.07
CA MET A 56 15.44 2.33 -1.23
C MET A 56 16.71 3.10 -0.84
N HIS A 57 16.90 3.36 0.46
CA HIS A 57 18.07 4.06 1.00
C HIS A 57 19.06 3.14 1.71
N THR A 58 18.88 1.83 1.58
CA THR A 58 19.80 0.82 2.10
C THR A 58 21.04 0.66 1.18
N PRO A 59 22.13 0.03 1.66
CA PRO A 59 23.31 -0.21 0.83
C PRO A 59 23.05 -1.01 -0.46
N GLU A 60 21.96 -1.78 -0.53
CA GLU A 60 21.54 -2.51 -1.74
C GLU A 60 21.34 -1.58 -2.94
N PHE A 61 20.82 -0.37 -2.69
CA PHE A 61 20.57 0.63 -3.71
C PHE A 61 21.62 1.75 -3.70
N ALA A 62 22.84 1.47 -3.21
CA ALA A 62 23.94 2.44 -3.20
C ALA A 62 24.39 2.85 -4.62
N ASP A 63 24.27 1.95 -5.60
CA ASP A 63 24.47 2.25 -7.02
C ASP A 63 23.26 3.05 -7.58
N PRO A 64 23.47 4.22 -8.21
CA PRO A 64 22.38 4.99 -8.82
C PRO A 64 21.56 4.23 -9.86
N ASN A 65 22.18 3.32 -10.63
CA ASN A 65 21.45 2.53 -11.64
C ASN A 65 20.54 1.50 -10.97
N ALA A 66 21.01 0.85 -9.91
CA ALA A 66 20.18 -0.05 -9.11
C ALA A 66 18.97 0.69 -8.49
N LEU A 67 19.17 1.88 -7.93
CA LEU A 67 18.06 2.70 -7.43
C LEU A 67 17.07 3.07 -8.55
N HIS A 68 17.58 3.52 -9.70
CA HIS A 68 16.73 3.87 -10.83
C HIS A 68 15.88 2.69 -11.32
N ALA A 69 16.49 1.51 -11.46
CA ALA A 69 15.79 0.29 -11.84
C ALA A 69 14.69 -0.06 -10.83
N GLU A 70 14.93 0.16 -9.54
CA GLU A 70 13.93 -0.08 -8.50
C GLU A 70 12.77 0.93 -8.52
N LEU A 71 13.03 2.20 -8.85
CA LEU A 71 11.97 3.20 -9.07
C LEU A 71 11.11 2.81 -10.29
N VAL A 72 11.73 2.39 -11.40
CA VAL A 72 11.01 1.88 -12.58
C VAL A 72 10.15 0.67 -12.19
N ARG A 73 10.75 -0.33 -11.53
CA ARG A 73 10.03 -1.52 -11.09
C ARG A 73 8.85 -1.15 -10.19
N SER A 74 9.06 -0.26 -9.22
CA SER A 74 8.01 0.19 -8.30
C SER A 74 6.84 0.86 -9.04
N LEU A 75 7.13 1.72 -10.02
CA LEU A 75 6.12 2.33 -10.89
C LEU A 75 5.35 1.29 -11.71
N GLU A 76 6.04 0.31 -12.29
CA GLU A 76 5.41 -0.76 -13.06
C GLU A 76 4.49 -1.63 -12.20
N GLN A 77 4.79 -1.80 -10.91
CA GLN A 77 3.98 -2.60 -9.98
C GLN A 77 2.80 -1.84 -9.35
N LEU A 78 2.70 -0.52 -9.51
CA LEU A 78 1.67 0.31 -8.87
C LEU A 78 0.23 -0.20 -9.12
N HIS A 79 -0.02 -0.72 -10.32
CA HIS A 79 -1.34 -1.22 -10.72
C HIS A 79 -1.75 -2.52 -10.02
N HIS A 80 -0.82 -3.26 -9.42
CA HIS A 80 -1.11 -4.41 -8.57
C HIS A 80 -1.25 -4.04 -7.09
N LEU A 81 -0.77 -2.84 -6.70
CA LEU A 81 -0.62 -2.45 -5.31
C LEU A 81 -1.42 -1.18 -4.99
N ASN A 82 -0.73 -0.04 -4.87
CA ASN A 82 -1.30 1.21 -4.37
C ASN A 82 -2.45 1.73 -5.25
N LEU A 83 -2.33 1.64 -6.58
CA LEU A 83 -3.38 2.11 -7.48
C LEU A 83 -4.59 1.18 -7.49
N GLN A 84 -4.38 -0.13 -7.39
CA GLN A 84 -5.48 -1.09 -7.23
C GLN A 84 -6.29 -0.78 -5.96
N ARG A 85 -5.61 -0.56 -4.82
CA ARG A 85 -6.27 -0.15 -3.58
C ARG A 85 -7.03 1.17 -3.77
N CYS A 86 -6.34 2.20 -4.26
CA CYS A 86 -6.90 3.54 -4.37
C CYS A 86 -8.15 3.55 -5.25
N ASP A 87 -8.06 2.98 -6.45
CA ASP A 87 -9.17 2.86 -7.40
C ASP A 87 -10.34 2.10 -6.77
N ARG A 88 -10.12 0.87 -6.31
CA ARG A 88 -11.21 0.01 -5.81
C ARG A 88 -11.90 0.59 -4.58
N THR A 89 -11.14 1.09 -3.61
CA THR A 89 -11.72 1.65 -2.38
C THR A 89 -12.48 2.95 -2.62
N THR A 90 -12.05 3.79 -3.56
CA THR A 90 -12.73 5.06 -3.86
C THR A 90 -13.93 4.84 -4.78
N MET A 91 -13.77 4.04 -5.83
CA MET A 91 -14.83 3.73 -6.79
C MET A 91 -15.96 2.90 -6.19
N HIS A 92 -15.71 2.13 -5.12
CA HIS A 92 -16.77 1.47 -4.37
C HIS A 92 -17.86 2.45 -3.87
N PHE A 93 -17.51 3.71 -3.63
CA PHE A 93 -18.46 4.78 -3.26
C PHE A 93 -18.74 5.78 -4.39
N GLY A 94 -18.33 5.48 -5.63
CA GLY A 94 -18.46 6.38 -6.78
C GLY A 94 -17.69 7.69 -6.60
N LEU A 95 -16.52 7.63 -5.94
CA LEU A 95 -15.61 8.75 -5.76
C LEU A 95 -14.41 8.57 -6.71
N GLU A 96 -14.19 9.53 -7.60
CA GLU A 96 -13.05 9.51 -8.51
C GLU A 96 -11.79 10.00 -7.80
N ALA A 97 -10.78 9.14 -7.67
CA ALA A 97 -9.43 9.53 -7.29
C ALA A 97 -8.64 9.96 -8.54
N ARG A 98 -7.83 11.01 -8.41
CA ARG A 98 -6.84 11.40 -9.42
C ARG A 98 -5.47 11.49 -8.77
N GLU A 99 -4.45 11.07 -9.52
CA GLU A 99 -3.07 10.95 -9.06
C GLU A 99 -2.17 11.92 -9.84
N PRO A 100 -2.08 13.22 -9.46
CA PRO A 100 -1.29 14.20 -10.20
C PRO A 100 0.18 13.84 -10.38
N PHE A 101 0.77 13.08 -9.45
CA PHE A 101 2.14 12.60 -9.57
C PHE A 101 2.34 11.66 -10.76
N LEU A 102 1.29 10.95 -11.19
CA LEU A 102 1.32 10.02 -12.31
C LEU A 102 0.94 10.67 -13.65
N ASP A 103 0.83 12.00 -13.70
CA ASP A 103 0.78 12.72 -14.97
C ASP A 103 2.05 12.41 -15.80
N GLY A 104 1.88 12.20 -17.11
CA GLY A 104 2.98 11.79 -17.98
C GLY A 104 4.16 12.76 -18.00
N ASN A 105 3.93 14.07 -17.85
CA ASN A 105 5.02 15.05 -17.80
C ASN A 105 5.74 15.04 -16.45
N VAL A 106 5.01 14.82 -15.36
CA VAL A 106 5.58 14.67 -14.01
C VAL A 106 6.43 13.41 -13.95
N VAL A 107 5.90 12.28 -14.41
CA VAL A 107 6.63 11.01 -14.50
C VAL A 107 7.87 11.18 -15.35
N HIS A 108 7.74 11.74 -16.56
CA HIS A 108 8.88 11.96 -17.44
C HIS A 108 9.96 12.80 -16.77
N THR A 109 9.59 13.94 -16.19
CA THR A 109 10.53 14.84 -15.52
C THR A 109 11.20 14.15 -14.34
N ALA A 110 10.43 13.53 -13.45
CA ALA A 110 10.95 12.83 -12.28
C ALA A 110 11.91 11.70 -12.66
N MET A 111 11.65 10.96 -13.75
CA MET A 111 12.50 9.86 -14.21
C MET A 111 13.77 10.32 -14.94
N THR A 112 13.81 11.56 -15.43
CA THR A 112 15.05 12.16 -15.99
C THR A 112 16.00 12.75 -14.95
N LEU A 113 15.53 12.95 -13.71
CA LEU A 113 16.38 13.45 -12.63
C LEU A 113 17.47 12.42 -12.27
N PRO A 114 18.70 12.88 -11.94
CA PRO A 114 19.74 11.98 -11.43
C PRO A 114 19.24 11.19 -10.20
N PRO A 115 19.32 9.84 -10.20
CA PRO A 115 18.78 9.03 -9.10
C PRO A 115 19.36 9.38 -7.73
N GLU A 116 20.62 9.79 -7.67
CA GLU A 116 21.28 10.25 -6.44
C GLU A 116 20.59 11.45 -5.78
N TRP A 117 19.87 12.28 -6.53
CA TRP A 117 19.10 13.40 -5.97
C TRP A 117 17.89 12.94 -5.16
N LYS A 118 17.49 11.68 -5.31
CA LYS A 118 16.36 11.06 -4.60
C LYS A 118 16.79 10.36 -3.31
N LYS A 119 18.09 10.29 -3.00
CA LYS A 119 18.64 9.61 -1.83
C LYS A 119 18.68 10.48 -0.57
N THR A 120 18.69 9.82 0.60
CA THR A 120 18.88 10.42 1.93
C THR A 120 20.33 10.76 2.28
N THR A 121 21.19 10.99 1.30
CA THR A 121 22.62 11.27 1.54
C THR A 121 22.84 12.67 2.10
N GLY A 122 23.88 12.84 2.92
CA GLY A 122 24.28 14.16 3.45
C GLY A 122 23.28 14.80 4.41
N GLY A 123 22.47 14.00 5.11
CA GLY A 123 21.44 14.50 6.04
C GLY A 123 20.11 14.88 5.38
N ARG A 124 19.96 14.63 4.07
CA ARG A 124 18.69 14.79 3.36
C ARG A 124 17.69 13.71 3.77
N LEU A 125 16.41 14.07 3.79
CA LEU A 125 15.30 13.13 4.03
C LEU A 125 14.84 12.47 2.72
N GLU A 126 13.96 11.47 2.81
CA GLU A 126 13.36 10.84 1.65
C GLU A 126 12.62 11.87 0.81
N LYS A 127 12.67 11.75 -0.51
CA LYS A 127 12.05 12.70 -1.45
C LYS A 127 12.56 14.13 -1.30
N ALA A 128 13.80 14.34 -0.85
CA ALA A 128 14.33 15.68 -0.62
C ALA A 128 14.21 16.60 -1.84
N VAL A 129 14.49 16.12 -3.05
CA VAL A 129 14.33 16.93 -4.28
C VAL A 129 12.89 17.41 -4.50
N LEU A 130 11.89 16.60 -4.12
CA LEU A 130 10.49 16.99 -4.17
C LEU A 130 10.20 18.02 -3.07
N ARG A 131 10.67 17.80 -1.83
CA ARG A 131 10.48 18.74 -0.71
C ARG A 131 11.08 20.11 -1.02
N GLU A 132 12.30 20.14 -1.54
CA GLU A 132 13.00 21.35 -1.95
C GLU A 132 12.21 22.15 -2.99
N ALA A 133 11.57 21.47 -3.96
CA ALA A 133 10.74 22.11 -4.98
C ALA A 133 9.47 22.80 -4.44
N PHE A 134 9.05 22.46 -3.22
CA PHE A 134 7.89 23.04 -2.53
C PHE A 134 8.29 23.87 -1.29
N THR A 135 9.55 24.30 -1.20
CA THR A 135 9.98 25.28 -0.19
C THR A 135 9.10 26.53 -0.28
N ASP A 136 8.74 27.10 0.87
CA ASP A 136 7.84 28.24 1.04
C ASP A 136 6.36 28.00 0.66
N TRP A 137 5.99 26.79 0.21
CA TRP A 137 4.58 26.44 -0.09
C TRP A 137 3.87 25.78 1.09
N LEU A 138 4.62 25.13 1.98
CA LEU A 138 4.10 24.40 3.15
C LEU A 138 4.85 24.80 4.43
N PRO A 139 4.21 24.70 5.61
CA PRO A 139 4.91 24.84 6.89
C PRO A 139 6.13 23.91 6.98
N GLU A 140 7.27 24.42 7.48
CA GLU A 140 8.53 23.67 7.52
C GLU A 140 8.39 22.33 8.25
N GLU A 141 7.63 22.30 9.34
CA GLU A 141 7.37 21.09 10.13
C GLU A 141 6.65 19.99 9.33
N LEU A 142 5.83 20.37 8.34
CA LEU A 142 5.16 19.42 7.45
C LEU A 142 6.07 19.05 6.28
N LEU A 143 6.74 20.04 5.69
CA LEU A 143 7.61 19.86 4.52
C LEU A 143 8.76 18.91 4.82
N TRP A 144 9.30 18.94 6.04
CA TRP A 144 10.45 18.13 6.47
C TRP A 144 10.07 17.02 7.46
N ARG A 145 8.77 16.69 7.58
CA ARG A 145 8.33 15.54 8.38
C ARG A 145 8.83 14.23 7.77
N GLY A 146 9.30 13.32 8.63
CA GLY A 146 9.64 11.95 8.24
C GLY A 146 8.47 11.22 7.58
N LYS A 147 8.77 10.28 6.68
CA LYS A 147 7.75 9.48 6.00
C LYS A 147 7.10 8.50 6.98
N GLU A 148 5.78 8.49 6.96
CA GLU A 148 4.97 7.46 7.62
C GLU A 148 4.10 6.76 6.57
N GLN A 149 3.99 5.44 6.64
CA GLN A 149 3.10 4.67 5.75
C GLN A 149 1.65 4.92 6.14
N PHE A 150 0.71 4.81 5.20
CA PHE A 150 -0.68 5.18 5.47
C PHE A 150 -1.34 4.27 6.51
N GLY A 151 -1.09 2.96 6.44
CA GLY A 151 -1.60 1.99 7.43
C GLY A 151 -1.03 2.17 8.83
N ASP A 152 0.24 2.60 8.93
CA ASP A 152 0.90 2.86 10.21
C ASP A 152 0.44 4.19 10.80
N GLY A 153 0.47 5.26 10.00
CA GLY A 153 0.05 6.60 10.41
C GLY A 153 -1.43 6.70 10.80
N SER A 154 -2.29 5.79 10.32
CA SER A 154 -3.70 5.69 10.73
C SER A 154 -3.92 4.80 11.95
N GLY A 155 -2.90 4.07 12.43
CA GLY A 155 -3.02 3.04 13.47
C GLY A 155 -3.69 1.74 13.02
N ALA A 156 -3.94 1.55 11.71
CA ALA A 156 -4.62 0.37 11.21
C ALA A 156 -3.76 -0.90 11.36
N SER A 157 -2.45 -0.79 11.11
CA SER A 157 -1.51 -1.90 11.24
C SER A 157 -1.55 -2.55 12.63
N GLU A 158 -1.60 -1.76 13.70
CA GLU A 158 -1.63 -2.26 15.08
C GLU A 158 -2.95 -2.99 15.38
N VAL A 159 -4.07 -2.35 15.06
CA VAL A 159 -5.41 -2.89 15.36
C VAL A 159 -5.67 -4.19 14.58
N LEU A 160 -5.25 -4.24 13.31
CA LEU A 160 -5.45 -5.41 12.47
C LEU A 160 -4.53 -6.57 12.88
N ALA A 161 -3.28 -6.30 13.26
CA ALA A 161 -2.39 -7.33 13.78
C ALA A 161 -2.91 -7.95 15.09
N ALA A 162 -3.50 -7.14 15.99
CA ALA A 162 -4.14 -7.65 17.21
C ALA A 162 -5.36 -8.52 16.88
N LEU A 163 -6.21 -8.06 15.95
CA LEU A 163 -7.39 -8.81 15.50
C LEU A 163 -7.02 -10.17 14.90
N ALA A 164 -5.97 -10.22 14.07
CA ALA A 164 -5.48 -11.45 13.45
C ALA A 164 -5.00 -12.46 14.49
N LYS A 165 -4.21 -12.02 15.48
CA LYS A 165 -3.75 -12.88 16.58
C LYS A 165 -4.90 -13.46 17.39
N ASP A 166 -5.89 -12.63 17.74
CA ASP A 166 -7.07 -13.06 18.48
C ASP A 166 -7.90 -14.09 17.67
N ASN A 167 -7.98 -13.91 16.35
CA ASN A 167 -8.68 -14.85 15.48
C ASN A 167 -7.96 -16.22 15.44
N THR A 168 -6.65 -16.24 15.23
CA THR A 168 -5.85 -17.47 15.26
C THR A 168 -5.95 -18.17 16.62
N ALA A 169 -5.92 -17.42 17.73
CA ALA A 169 -6.03 -17.98 19.07
C ALA A 169 -7.40 -18.67 19.29
N LYS A 170 -8.50 -18.04 18.84
CA LYS A 170 -9.84 -18.62 18.92
C LYS A 170 -9.99 -19.86 18.05
N ALA A 171 -9.43 -19.86 16.84
CA ALA A 171 -9.44 -21.04 15.96
C ALA A 171 -8.74 -22.24 16.59
N LYS A 172 -7.61 -22.02 17.28
CA LYS A 172 -6.87 -23.07 18.00
C LYS A 172 -7.58 -23.57 19.26
N ALA A 173 -8.34 -22.72 19.95
CA ALA A 173 -9.05 -23.08 21.18
C ALA A 173 -10.34 -23.89 20.94
N GLY A 174 -10.88 -23.90 19.71
CA GLY A 174 -12.18 -24.49 19.37
C GLY A 174 -12.20 -25.98 19.05
N ASP A 175 -11.10 -26.72 19.19
CA ASP A 175 -10.97 -28.14 18.80
C ASP A 175 -11.57 -28.48 17.43
N THR A 176 -11.32 -27.60 16.46
CA THR A 176 -11.32 -27.99 15.05
C THR A 176 -9.88 -28.15 14.65
N ASP A 177 -9.59 -29.16 13.84
CA ASP A 177 -8.33 -29.40 13.12
C ASP A 177 -8.02 -28.26 12.09
N GLY A 178 -8.45 -27.03 12.40
CA GLY A 178 -8.52 -25.83 11.57
C GLY A 178 -7.21 -25.06 11.53
N ALA A 179 -6.09 -25.76 11.54
CA ALA A 179 -4.90 -25.19 10.93
C ALA A 179 -5.25 -24.89 9.48
N VAL A 180 -5.23 -23.61 9.08
CA VAL A 180 -5.37 -23.27 7.66
C VAL A 180 -4.20 -23.92 6.95
N THR A 181 -4.48 -25.01 6.24
CA THR A 181 -3.49 -25.65 5.40
C THR A 181 -3.19 -24.72 4.23
N GLN A 182 -1.92 -24.64 3.85
CA GLN A 182 -1.51 -23.83 2.72
C GLN A 182 -2.36 -24.20 1.48
N PRO A 183 -3.17 -23.27 0.94
CA PRO A 183 -4.02 -23.59 -0.17
C PRO A 183 -3.19 -23.89 -1.42
N PRO A 184 -3.61 -24.85 -2.27
CA PRO A 184 -2.96 -25.08 -3.55
C PRO A 184 -3.09 -23.83 -4.42
N ASP A 185 -2.04 -23.54 -5.19
CA ASP A 185 -2.00 -22.40 -6.13
C ASP A 185 -2.26 -21.02 -5.48
N SER A 186 -1.87 -20.88 -4.21
CA SER A 186 -1.97 -19.65 -3.43
C SER A 186 -0.60 -19.14 -2.97
N TRP A 187 -0.49 -17.83 -2.71
CA TRP A 187 0.65 -17.25 -2.02
C TRP A 187 0.82 -17.89 -0.63
N ALA A 188 2.06 -17.96 -0.15
CA ALA A 188 2.37 -18.58 1.13
C ALA A 188 1.71 -17.81 2.29
N LEU A 189 1.01 -18.52 3.18
CA LEU A 189 0.42 -17.94 4.38
C LEU A 189 1.46 -18.01 5.52
N ARG A 190 2.15 -16.91 5.78
CA ARG A 190 3.34 -16.82 6.66
C ARG A 190 3.04 -16.15 7.99
N SER A 191 1.88 -15.52 8.12
CA SER A 191 1.47 -14.72 9.27
C SER A 191 -0.02 -14.92 9.61
N ASP A 192 -0.38 -14.57 10.84
CA ASP A 192 -1.79 -14.59 11.28
C ASP A 192 -2.68 -13.68 10.42
N GLU A 193 -2.14 -12.57 9.93
CA GLU A 193 -2.85 -11.67 9.02
C GLU A 193 -3.09 -12.29 7.66
N GLU A 194 -2.08 -12.91 7.03
CA GLU A 194 -2.27 -13.60 5.75
C GLU A 194 -3.29 -14.73 5.89
N ILE A 195 -3.25 -15.48 7.00
CA ILE A 195 -4.23 -16.52 7.30
C ILE A 195 -5.65 -15.93 7.40
N LEU A 196 -5.83 -14.88 8.21
CA LEU A 196 -7.13 -14.23 8.40
C LEU A 196 -7.66 -13.64 7.09
N TYR A 197 -6.85 -12.86 6.38
CA TYR A 197 -7.28 -12.19 5.15
C TYR A 197 -7.55 -13.19 4.04
N TYR A 198 -6.78 -14.28 3.94
CA TYR A 198 -7.06 -15.35 3.00
C TYR A 198 -8.40 -16.03 3.29
N GLN A 199 -8.68 -16.36 4.57
CA GLN A 199 -9.96 -16.96 4.96
C GLN A 199 -11.15 -16.05 4.59
N ILE A 200 -11.01 -14.75 4.80
CA ILE A 200 -12.02 -13.77 4.40
C ILE A 200 -12.16 -13.77 2.88
N TRP A 201 -11.05 -13.60 2.15
CA TRP A 201 -11.03 -13.55 0.69
C TRP A 201 -11.67 -14.80 0.06
N GLN A 202 -11.40 -15.99 0.60
CA GLN A 202 -11.95 -17.25 0.11
C GLN A 202 -13.48 -17.33 0.23
N ARG A 203 -14.11 -16.64 1.20
CA ARG A 203 -15.57 -16.59 1.33
C ARG A 203 -16.23 -15.93 0.12
N TYR A 204 -15.57 -14.92 -0.46
CA TYR A 204 -16.08 -14.14 -1.59
C TYR A 204 -15.61 -14.67 -2.94
N PHE A 205 -14.37 -15.16 -3.02
CA PHE A 205 -13.71 -15.55 -4.26
C PHE A 205 -13.44 -17.06 -4.34
N SER A 206 -14.36 -17.87 -3.83
CA SER A 206 -14.25 -19.33 -3.88
C SER A 206 -14.08 -19.83 -5.32
N GLY A 207 -13.08 -20.67 -5.56
CA GLY A 207 -12.75 -21.21 -6.87
C GLY A 207 -11.82 -20.35 -7.73
N VAL A 208 -11.49 -19.12 -7.29
CA VAL A 208 -10.45 -18.30 -7.92
C VAL A 208 -9.07 -18.81 -7.51
N ARG A 209 -8.11 -18.78 -8.43
CA ARG A 209 -6.74 -19.29 -8.24
C ARG A 209 -5.76 -18.15 -7.95
N PRO A 210 -5.39 -17.88 -6.67
CA PRO A 210 -4.73 -16.64 -6.31
C PRO A 210 -3.44 -16.35 -7.06
N LYS A 211 -2.54 -17.32 -7.25
CA LYS A 211 -1.27 -17.10 -7.97
C LYS A 211 -1.44 -16.68 -9.43
N SER A 212 -2.58 -16.99 -10.03
CA SER A 212 -2.87 -16.65 -11.43
C SER A 212 -3.70 -15.37 -11.58
N THR A 213 -4.25 -14.85 -10.48
CA THR A 213 -5.27 -13.78 -10.53
C THR A 213 -4.89 -12.58 -9.66
N LEU A 214 -4.33 -12.81 -8.48
CA LEU A 214 -3.79 -11.77 -7.61
C LEU A 214 -2.36 -11.49 -8.05
N GLY A 215 -2.16 -10.33 -8.69
CA GLY A 215 -0.93 -9.92 -9.36
C GLY A 215 0.34 -10.13 -8.51
N CYS A 216 0.75 -9.13 -7.75
CA CYS A 216 1.92 -9.23 -6.87
C CYS A 216 1.58 -8.85 -5.43
N PHE A 217 2.38 -9.38 -4.49
CA PHE A 217 2.33 -8.99 -3.09
C PHE A 217 3.35 -7.89 -2.85
N ALA A 218 3.03 -6.96 -1.94
CA ALA A 218 3.95 -5.88 -1.59
C ALA A 218 5.21 -6.43 -0.91
N THR A 219 5.05 -7.51 -0.15
CA THR A 219 6.13 -8.27 0.48
C THR A 219 6.15 -9.70 -0.08
N PRO A 220 7.09 -10.03 -1.00
CA PRO A 220 7.20 -11.36 -1.59
C PRO A 220 7.55 -12.44 -0.56
#